data_AF-A0A3D5EL31-F1
#
_entry.id   AF-A0A3D5EL31-F1
#
_cell.length_a   1.000
_cell.length_b   1.000
_cell.length_c   1.000
_cell.angle_alpha   90.00
_cell.angle_beta   90.00
_cell.angle_gamma   90.00
#
_symmetry.space_group_name_H-M   'P 1'
#
loop_
_entity.id
_entity.type
_entity.pdbx_description
1 polymer ?
#
loop_
_entity_poly.entity_id
_entity_poly.type
_entity_poly.pdbx_seq_one_letter_code
_entity_poly.pdbx_strand_id
1 'polypeptide(L)'
;MMKLLSVKSAAAIAITSTLLLSGCANKAVVSYGDAQAVETTDINFGSTDLQKVASQMTDSLLASPVVGTMTANTRPVVFVERIKNKTSEHIDTESITDSISTQLLRSGKFRFVDMTRVEAVREQ
;
A
#
# COMPACT_ATOMS: atom_id res chain seq x y z
N MET A 1 50.70 11.42 -50.13
CA MET A 1 50.83 11.23 -48.66
C MET A 1 49.87 12.11 -47.84
N MET A 2 49.51 13.33 -48.29
CA MET A 2 48.64 14.27 -47.55
C MET A 2 47.16 13.83 -47.38
N LYS A 3 46.58 13.09 -48.35
CA LYS A 3 45.17 12.65 -48.30
C LYS A 3 44.91 11.59 -47.20
N LEU A 4 45.90 10.78 -46.83
CA LEU A 4 45.75 9.76 -45.79
C LEU A 4 45.71 10.34 -44.37
N LEU A 5 46.32 11.50 -44.12
CA LEU A 5 46.26 12.16 -42.80
C LEU A 5 44.87 12.76 -42.54
N SER A 6 44.28 13.42 -43.54
CA SER A 6 42.94 14.02 -43.44
C SER A 6 41.83 12.99 -43.21
N VAL A 7 41.93 11.81 -43.85
CA VAL A 7 40.97 10.71 -43.67
C VAL A 7 41.06 10.07 -42.27
N LYS A 8 42.26 10.00 -41.68
CA LYS A 8 42.47 9.50 -40.31
C LYS A 8 41.88 10.45 -39.26
N SER A 9 42.01 11.76 -39.45
CA SER A 9 41.38 12.77 -38.58
C SER A 9 39.86 12.79 -38.73
N ALA A 10 39.32 12.63 -39.94
CA ALA A 10 37.88 12.53 -40.18
C ALA A 10 37.27 11.27 -39.53
N ALA A 11 37.96 10.14 -39.60
CA ALA A 11 37.55 8.90 -38.94
C ALA A 11 37.54 9.03 -37.40
N ALA A 12 38.54 9.71 -36.82
CA ALA A 12 38.60 9.92 -35.37
C ALA A 12 37.46 10.83 -34.84
N ILE A 13 37.06 11.84 -35.61
CA ILE A 13 35.95 12.75 -35.26
C ILE A 13 34.59 12.03 -35.39
N ALA A 14 34.42 11.18 -36.40
CA ALA A 14 33.21 10.37 -36.58
C ALA A 14 33.02 9.34 -35.45
N ILE A 15 34.11 8.68 -35.03
CA ILE A 15 34.08 7.72 -33.92
C ILE A 15 33.72 8.43 -32.61
N THR A 16 34.36 9.57 -32.31
CA THR A 16 34.09 10.36 -31.10
C THR A 16 32.65 10.88 -31.03
N SER A 17 32.08 11.27 -32.18
CA SER A 17 30.69 11.74 -32.26
C SER A 17 29.70 10.61 -31.98
N THR A 18 30.01 9.38 -32.39
CA THR A 18 29.15 8.21 -32.15
C THR A 18 29.16 7.78 -30.68
N LEU A 19 30.29 7.98 -29.98
CA LEU A 19 30.43 7.75 -28.54
C LEU A 19 29.75 8.82 -27.67
N LEU A 20 29.57 10.04 -28.18
CA LEU A 20 28.86 11.11 -27.47
C LEU A 20 27.33 10.98 -27.57
N LEU A 21 26.82 10.36 -28.64
CA LEU A 21 25.38 10.13 -28.82
C LEU A 21 24.84 8.91 -28.05
N SER A 22 25.70 7.99 -27.59
CA SER A 22 25.26 6.81 -26.80
C SER A 22 24.99 7.13 -25.32
N GLY A 23 25.40 8.32 -24.82
CA GLY A 23 25.16 8.74 -23.44
C GLY A 23 23.75 9.29 -23.15
N CYS A 24 23.03 9.74 -24.19
CA CYS A 24 21.67 10.30 -24.05
C CYS A 24 20.55 9.25 -24.19
N ALA A 25 20.92 7.98 -24.42
CA ALA A 25 19.98 6.86 -24.52
C ALA A 25 19.73 6.15 -23.16
N ASN A 26 20.15 6.75 -22.05
CA ASN A 26 19.64 6.37 -20.74
C ASN A 26 18.16 6.74 -20.71
N LYS A 27 17.32 5.77 -21.09
CA LYS A 27 15.88 5.79 -20.84
C LYS A 27 15.68 6.39 -19.46
N ALA A 28 14.89 7.47 -19.38
CA ALA A 28 14.17 7.76 -18.16
C ALA A 28 13.32 6.52 -17.89
N VAL A 29 13.89 5.58 -17.13
CA VAL A 29 13.18 4.43 -16.62
C VAL A 29 12.13 5.07 -15.74
N VAL A 30 10.91 5.13 -16.24
CA VAL A 30 9.73 5.34 -15.42
C VAL A 30 9.71 4.12 -14.50
N SER A 31 10.38 4.27 -13.36
CA SER A 31 10.39 3.30 -12.30
C SER A 31 9.03 3.43 -11.64
N TYR A 32 8.09 2.58 -12.06
CA TYR A 32 6.92 2.31 -11.24
C TYR A 32 7.47 1.80 -9.90
N GLY A 33 7.30 2.61 -8.85
CA GLY A 33 7.64 2.18 -7.50
C GLY A 33 6.94 0.85 -7.21
N ASP A 34 7.62 -0.04 -6.49
CA ASP A 34 7.01 -1.28 -6.05
C ASP A 34 5.74 -0.95 -5.26
N ALA A 35 4.59 -1.50 -5.66
CA ALA A 35 3.32 -1.29 -4.96
C ALA A 35 3.31 -1.91 -3.55
N GLN A 36 4.32 -2.76 -3.25
CA GLN A 36 4.60 -3.30 -1.92
C GLN A 36 5.77 -2.57 -1.22
N ALA A 37 6.35 -1.53 -1.84
CA ALA A 37 7.32 -0.70 -1.14
C ALA A 37 6.63 -0.05 0.06
N VAL A 38 7.20 -0.29 1.24
CA VAL A 38 6.81 0.41 2.46
C VAL A 38 7.06 1.89 2.21
N GLU A 39 6.01 2.72 2.34
CA GLU A 39 6.14 4.17 2.27
C GLU A 39 7.26 4.62 3.21
N THR A 40 8.25 5.34 2.67
CA THR A 40 9.40 5.81 3.45
C THR A 40 8.91 6.86 4.44
N THR A 41 9.07 6.60 5.74
CA THR A 41 8.77 7.47 6.89
C THR A 41 8.40 8.91 6.54
N ASP A 42 7.10 9.17 6.41
CA ASP A 42 6.52 10.51 6.33
C ASP A 42 5.76 10.79 7.63
N ILE A 43 5.52 12.06 7.94
CA ILE A 43 4.70 12.48 9.08
C ILE A 43 3.20 12.24 8.85
N ASN A 44 2.81 12.00 7.60
CA ASN A 44 1.44 11.76 7.19
C ASN A 44 1.06 10.28 7.35
N PHE A 45 -0.20 10.01 7.66
CA PHE A 45 -0.72 8.65 7.76
C PHE A 45 -0.86 8.04 6.36
N GLY A 46 0.17 7.29 5.94
CA GLY A 46 0.19 6.58 4.66
C GLY A 46 -0.65 5.30 4.65
N SER A 47 -0.91 4.77 3.46
CA SER A 47 -1.71 3.54 3.27
C SER A 47 -1.07 2.32 3.93
N THR A 48 0.27 2.24 3.94
CA THR A 48 1.00 1.16 4.63
C THR A 48 0.81 1.20 6.15
N ASP A 49 0.82 2.40 6.74
CA ASP A 49 0.65 2.56 8.19
C ASP A 49 -0.77 2.20 8.61
N LEU A 50 -1.78 2.62 7.84
CA LEU A 50 -3.18 2.27 8.11
C LEU A 50 -3.39 0.74 8.09
N GLN A 51 -2.84 0.06 7.08
CA GLN A 51 -2.90 -1.41 6.98
C GLN A 51 -2.17 -2.10 8.12
N LYS A 52 -0.98 -1.60 8.49
CA LYS A 52 -0.16 -2.18 9.56
C LYS A 52 -0.82 -2.01 10.93
N VAL A 53 -1.35 -0.82 11.22
CA VAL A 53 -2.08 -0.54 12.46
C VAL A 53 -3.33 -1.41 12.55
N ALA A 54 -4.12 -1.51 11.46
CA ALA A 54 -5.30 -2.38 11.42
C ALA A 54 -4.94 -3.85 11.70
N SER A 55 -3.87 -4.37 11.08
CA SER A 55 -3.39 -5.74 11.31
C SER A 55 -2.97 -5.95 12.76
N GLN A 56 -2.07 -5.09 13.28
CA GLN A 56 -1.54 -5.25 14.63
C GLN A 56 -2.63 -5.20 15.71
N MET A 57 -3.60 -4.29 15.57
CA MET A 57 -4.74 -4.22 16.50
C MET A 57 -5.60 -5.48 16.43
N THR A 58 -5.88 -5.97 15.22
CA THR A 58 -6.72 -7.16 15.03
C THR A 58 -6.01 -8.42 15.52
N ASP A 59 -4.72 -8.58 15.23
CA ASP A 59 -3.91 -9.69 15.69
C ASP A 59 -3.84 -9.72 17.23
N SER A 60 -3.65 -8.56 17.86
CA SER A 60 -3.67 -8.44 19.31
C SER A 60 -5.03 -8.84 19.91
N LEU A 61 -6.13 -8.40 19.29
CA LEU A 61 -7.48 -8.79 19.70
C LEU A 61 -7.69 -10.31 19.58
N LEU A 62 -7.30 -10.91 18.46
CA LEU A 62 -7.46 -12.35 18.20
C LEU A 62 -6.57 -13.22 19.10
N ALA A 63 -5.40 -12.71 19.50
CA ALA A 63 -4.49 -13.36 20.43
C ALA A 63 -4.97 -13.30 21.90
N SER A 64 -5.95 -12.45 22.22
CA SER A 64 -6.47 -12.34 23.57
C SER A 64 -7.11 -13.66 24.05
N PRO A 65 -6.72 -14.18 25.23
CA PRO A 65 -7.33 -15.40 25.79
C PRO A 65 -8.84 -15.30 25.95
N VAL A 66 -9.36 -14.10 26.23
CA VAL A 66 -10.81 -13.84 26.35
C VAL A 66 -11.52 -14.11 25.03
N VAL A 67 -10.93 -13.68 23.91
CA VAL A 67 -11.46 -13.98 22.58
C VAL A 67 -11.35 -15.48 22.30
N GLY A 68 -10.25 -16.11 22.69
CA GLY A 68 -10.07 -17.56 22.58
C GLY A 68 -11.16 -18.37 23.27
N THR A 69 -11.46 -18.07 24.54
CA THR A 69 -12.48 -18.78 25.33
C THR A 69 -13.89 -18.45 24.85
N MET A 70 -14.17 -17.19 24.53
CA MET A 70 -15.48 -16.76 24.02
C MET A 70 -15.83 -17.39 22.67
N THR A 71 -14.83 -17.64 21.81
CA THR A 71 -15.01 -18.18 20.46
C THR A 71 -14.80 -19.70 20.37
N ALA A 72 -14.60 -20.38 21.50
CA ALA A 72 -14.27 -21.81 21.52
C ALA A 72 -15.42 -22.71 21.06
N ASN A 73 -16.66 -22.40 21.47
CA ASN A 73 -17.84 -23.21 21.19
C ASN A 73 -18.94 -22.45 20.42
N THR A 74 -18.79 -21.14 20.27
CA THR A 74 -19.76 -20.29 19.59
C THR A 74 -19.05 -19.27 18.71
N ARG A 75 -19.77 -18.73 17.73
CA ARG A 75 -19.34 -17.61 16.90
C ARG A 75 -20.19 -16.39 17.28
N PRO A 76 -19.70 -15.52 18.17
CA PRO A 76 -20.44 -14.34 18.60
C PRO A 76 -20.78 -13.45 17.41
N VAL A 77 -21.96 -12.84 17.47
CA VAL A 77 -22.38 -11.81 16.52
C VAL A 77 -21.84 -10.48 17.01
N VAL A 78 -21.06 -9.80 16.17
CA VAL A 78 -20.43 -8.52 16.46
C VAL A 78 -20.65 -7.58 15.27
N PHE A 79 -20.55 -6.28 15.53
CA PHE A 79 -20.45 -5.27 14.49
C PHE A 79 -19.17 -4.46 14.75
N VAL A 80 -18.51 -4.01 13.69
CA VAL A 80 -17.37 -3.10 13.80
C VAL A 80 -17.91 -1.69 13.66
N GLU A 81 -17.68 -0.87 14.68
CA GLU A 81 -18.04 0.54 14.66
C GLU A 81 -17.09 1.34 13.77
N ARG A 82 -17.57 2.42 13.15
CA ARG A 82 -16.72 3.29 12.33
C ARG A 82 -15.69 4.00 13.23
N ILE A 83 -14.43 4.04 12.79
CA ILE A 83 -13.38 4.75 13.51
C ILE A 83 -13.59 6.25 13.36
N LYS A 84 -13.64 6.96 14.50
CA LYS A 84 -13.75 8.43 14.53
C LYS A 84 -12.38 9.07 14.43
N ASN A 85 -12.16 9.84 13.37
CA ASN A 85 -10.97 10.69 13.28
C ASN A 85 -11.03 11.83 14.32
N LYS A 86 -9.96 11.96 15.12
CA LYS A 86 -9.78 13.01 16.13
C LYS A 86 -8.57 13.93 15.84
N THR A 87 -7.96 13.79 14.66
CA THR A 87 -6.83 14.62 14.22
C THR A 87 -7.32 15.75 13.31
N SER A 88 -6.44 16.69 12.99
CA SER A 88 -6.67 17.72 11.96
C SER A 88 -6.34 17.23 10.55
N GLU A 89 -5.76 16.04 10.43
CA GLU A 89 -5.37 15.43 9.16
C GLU A 89 -6.53 14.63 8.58
N HIS A 90 -6.65 14.59 7.25
CA HIS A 90 -7.61 13.71 6.61
C HIS A 90 -7.08 12.28 6.57
N ILE A 91 -7.49 11.48 7.55
CA ILE A 91 -7.16 10.05 7.66
C ILE A 91 -8.32 9.23 7.09
N ASP A 92 -8.00 8.29 6.20
CA ASP A 92 -8.97 7.31 5.71
C ASP A 92 -9.26 6.25 6.78
N THR A 93 -10.18 6.59 7.68
CA THR A 93 -10.65 5.70 8.74
C THR A 93 -11.54 4.56 8.22
N GLU A 94 -12.05 4.67 6.99
CA GLU A 94 -12.89 3.64 6.37
C GLU A 94 -12.04 2.43 5.99
N SER A 95 -10.91 2.66 5.32
CA SER A 95 -9.94 1.62 5.00
C SER A 95 -9.44 0.84 6.22
N ILE A 96 -9.27 1.51 7.38
CA ILE A 96 -8.92 0.84 8.64
C ILE A 96 -10.06 -0.07 9.10
N THR A 97 -11.30 0.46 9.13
CA THR A 97 -12.48 -0.26 9.61
C THR A 97 -12.77 -1.49 8.74
N ASP A 98 -12.63 -1.36 7.43
CA ASP A 98 -12.82 -2.44 6.45
C ASP A 98 -11.74 -3.52 6.56
N SER A 99 -10.49 -3.10 6.79
CA SER A 99 -9.38 -4.03 7.00
C SER A 99 -9.59 -4.89 8.25
N ILE A 100 -10.00 -4.28 9.37
CA ILE A 100 -10.33 -4.99 10.62
C ILE A 100 -11.50 -5.96 10.38
N SER A 101 -12.58 -5.48 9.76
CA SER A 101 -13.78 -6.28 9.46
C SER A 101 -13.42 -7.51 8.61
N THR A 102 -12.62 -7.30 7.57
CA THR A 102 -12.15 -8.37 6.67
C THR A 102 -11.29 -9.39 7.41
N GLN A 103 -10.33 -8.95 8.23
CA GLN A 103 -9.48 -9.87 8.99
C GLN A 103 -10.26 -10.68 10.03
N LEU A 104 -11.19 -10.05 10.74
CA LEU A 104 -12.06 -10.75 11.68
C LEU A 104 -13.01 -11.74 10.98
N LEU A 105 -13.54 -11.40 9.80
CA LEU A 105 -14.29 -12.33 8.96
C LEU A 105 -13.43 -13.54 8.57
N ARG A 106 -12.19 -13.29 8.11
CA ARG A 106 -11.24 -14.34 7.72
C ARG A 106 -10.82 -15.24 8.87
N SER A 107 -10.83 -14.73 10.11
CA SER A 107 -10.54 -15.55 11.30
C SER A 107 -11.55 -16.68 11.54
N GLY A 108 -12.77 -16.56 10.98
CA GLY A 108 -13.85 -17.53 11.18
C GLY A 108 -14.44 -17.55 12.60
N LYS A 109 -13.90 -16.76 13.54
CA LYS A 109 -14.30 -16.76 14.96
C LYS A 109 -15.58 -15.97 15.24
N PHE A 110 -15.99 -15.10 14.33
CA PHE A 110 -17.11 -14.17 14.53
C PHE A 110 -18.14 -14.25 13.41
N ARG A 111 -19.33 -13.70 13.68
CA ARG A 111 -20.38 -13.40 12.71
C ARG A 111 -20.59 -11.89 12.70
N PHE A 112 -20.79 -11.30 11.52
CA PHE A 112 -20.94 -9.86 11.38
C PHE A 112 -22.35 -9.45 11.04
N VAL A 113 -22.77 -8.31 11.61
CA VAL A 113 -23.92 -7.55 11.14
C VAL A 113 -23.39 -6.28 10.50
N ASP A 114 -23.79 -6.04 9.26
CA ASP A 114 -23.50 -4.79 8.55
C ASP A 114 -24.54 -3.75 8.96
N MET A 115 -24.16 -2.84 9.85
CA MET A 115 -25.05 -1.78 10.34
C MET A 115 -25.40 -0.77 9.24
N THR A 116 -24.54 -0.57 8.25
CA THR A 116 -24.82 0.29 7.08
C THR A 116 -26.05 -0.19 6.32
N ARG A 117 -26.18 -1.51 6.17
CA ARG A 117 -27.34 -2.13 5.52
C ARG A 117 -28.58 -2.03 6.39
N VAL A 118 -28.42 -2.20 7.70
CA VAL A 118 -29.54 -2.07 8.65
C VAL A 118 -30.10 -0.65 8.64
N GLU A 119 -29.24 0.37 8.64
CA GLU A 119 -29.64 1.77 8.57
C GLU A 119 -30.34 2.09 7.25
N ALA A 120 -29.78 1.66 6.12
CA ALA A 120 -30.38 1.86 4.81
C ALA A 120 -31.78 1.23 4.68
N VAL A 121 -32.05 0.12 5.37
CA VAL A 121 -33.39 -0.51 5.43
C VAL A 121 -34.32 0.23 6.38
N ARG A 122 -33.80 0.83 7.46
CA ARG A 122 -34.62 1.59 8.42
C ARG A 122 -35.11 2.93 7.87
N GLU A 123 -34.42 3.48 6.87
CA GLU A 123 -34.79 4.72 6.19
C GLU A 123 -35.77 4.53 5.02
N GLN A 124 -36.12 3.28 4.68
CA GLN A 124 -37.15 2.93 3.70
C GLN A 124 -38.55 2.92 4.32
#